data_AF-A0A5J9TMB3-F1
#
_entry.id   AF-A0A5J9TMB3-F1
#
_cell.length_a   1.000
_cell.length_b   1.000
_cell.length_c   1.000
_cell.angle_alpha   90.00
_cell.angle_beta   90.00
_cell.angle_gamma   90.00
#
_symmetry.space_group_name_H-M   'P 1'
#
loop_
_entity.id
_entity.type
_entity.pdbx_description
1 polymer ?
#
loop_
_entity_poly.entity_id
_entity_poly.type
_entity_poly.pdbx_seq_one_letter_code
_entity_poly.pdbx_strand_id
1 'polypeptide(L)'
;MNEAAILAPRRDLKEISKDEISDALERIIAGPEKKNAVVSEEKLVAYHEAGHALVGALMPEYDPVAKISIIPRGQAGGLTFFAPSEEWLESGLYSRSYLENQMAVALGGRVAEEVIFGQENVTTVASSDFMQVSRVARQMVERFGFSKKIGQIAIGGGGGNPFLGQQVCFYN
;
A
#
# COMPACT_ATOMS: atom_id res chain seq x y z
N MET A 1 9.06 -8.09 -18.11
CA MET A 1 9.14 -9.00 -19.28
C MET A 1 10.02 -10.22 -19.01
N ASN A 2 11.25 -10.06 -18.52
CA ASN A 2 12.17 -11.18 -18.27
C ASN A 2 11.59 -12.26 -17.33
N GLU A 3 10.99 -11.90 -16.20
CA GLU A 3 10.37 -12.87 -15.28
C GLU A 3 9.22 -13.67 -15.94
N ALA A 4 8.39 -13.03 -16.76
CA ALA A 4 7.32 -13.71 -17.50
C ALA A 4 7.89 -14.72 -18.51
N ALA A 5 8.98 -14.36 -19.19
CA ALA A 5 9.69 -15.25 -20.12
C ALA A 5 10.40 -16.42 -19.42
N ILE A 6 10.70 -16.30 -18.12
CA ILE A 6 11.20 -17.41 -17.29
C ILE A 6 10.05 -18.29 -16.79
N LEU A 7 8.89 -17.70 -16.48
CA LEU A 7 7.73 -18.41 -15.96
C LEU A 7 7.03 -19.29 -17.02
N ALA A 8 6.87 -18.79 -18.25
CA ALA A 8 6.19 -19.53 -19.32
C ALA A 8 6.81 -20.93 -19.58
N PRO A 9 8.14 -21.07 -19.80
CA PRO A 9 8.75 -22.38 -20.00
C PRO A 9 8.68 -23.29 -18.77
N ARG A 10 8.68 -22.73 -17.55
CA ARG A 10 8.53 -23.53 -16.30
C ARG A 10 7.16 -24.16 -16.15
N ARG A 11 6.17 -23.68 -16.93
CA ARG A 11 4.81 -24.21 -17.01
C ARG A 11 4.59 -24.99 -18.31
N ASP A 12 5.65 -25.33 -19.03
CA ASP A 12 5.61 -25.99 -20.34
C ASP A 12 4.78 -25.22 -21.39
N LEU A 13 4.70 -23.89 -21.26
CA LEU A 13 4.01 -23.02 -22.21
C LEU A 13 4.96 -22.56 -23.31
N LYS A 14 4.44 -22.46 -24.53
CA LYS A 14 5.20 -22.02 -25.72
C LYS A 14 5.14 -20.51 -25.97
N GLU A 15 4.19 -19.83 -25.35
CA GLU A 15 3.95 -18.40 -25.51
C GLU A 15 3.72 -17.76 -24.13
N ILE A 16 4.05 -16.47 -24.02
CA ILE A 16 3.80 -15.69 -22.81
C ILE A 16 2.40 -15.09 -22.92
N SER A 17 1.50 -15.45 -22.03
CA SER A 17 0.16 -14.87 -21.97
C SER A 17 0.08 -13.73 -20.95
N LYS A 18 -1.10 -13.11 -20.82
CA LYS A 18 -1.37 -12.10 -19.79
C LYS A 18 -1.21 -12.68 -18.37
N ASP A 19 -1.46 -13.97 -18.19
CA ASP A 19 -1.38 -14.61 -16.88
C ASP A 19 0.07 -14.70 -16.40
N GLU A 20 1.01 -15.07 -17.28
CA GLU A 20 2.44 -15.07 -16.94
C GLU A 20 2.97 -13.67 -16.66
N ILE A 21 2.44 -12.66 -17.35
CA ILE A 21 2.78 -11.25 -17.09
C ILE A 21 2.25 -10.82 -15.72
N SER A 22 1.00 -11.16 -15.38
CA SER A 22 0.40 -10.87 -14.08
C SER A 22 1.18 -11.56 -12.95
N ASP A 23 1.51 -12.84 -13.10
CA ASP A 23 2.25 -13.60 -12.09
C ASP A 23 3.68 -13.09 -11.92
N ALA A 24 4.33 -12.68 -13.02
CA ALA A 24 5.64 -12.05 -12.96
C ALA A 24 5.58 -10.72 -12.20
N LEU A 25 4.55 -9.91 -12.43
CA LEU A 25 4.37 -8.64 -11.73
C LEU A 25 4.17 -8.86 -10.23
N GLU A 26 3.29 -9.79 -9.85
CA GLU A 26 3.07 -10.14 -8.45
C GLU A 26 4.33 -10.66 -7.77
N ARG A 27 5.11 -11.49 -8.49
CA ARG A 27 6.38 -12.01 -8.00
C ARG A 27 7.40 -10.90 -7.76
N ILE A 28 7.44 -9.88 -8.62
CA ILE A 28 8.36 -8.74 -8.46
C ILE A 28 7.93 -7.87 -7.26
N ILE A 29 6.63 -7.64 -7.09
CA ILE A 29 6.11 -6.76 -6.04
C ILE A 29 6.17 -7.44 -4.67
N ALA A 30 5.68 -8.66 -4.56
CA ALA A 30 5.47 -9.34 -3.29
C ALA A 30 6.39 -10.55 -3.04
N GLY A 31 7.14 -10.97 -4.05
CA GLY A 31 8.05 -12.11 -3.95
C GLY A 31 7.41 -13.44 -4.38
N PRO A 32 8.15 -14.56 -4.21
CA PRO A 32 7.71 -15.87 -4.65
C PRO A 32 6.46 -16.35 -3.91
N GLU A 33 5.59 -17.07 -4.64
CA GLU A 33 4.46 -17.81 -4.09
C GLU A 33 4.90 -18.92 -3.13
N LYS A 34 4.19 -19.08 -2.01
CA LYS A 34 4.41 -20.18 -1.06
C LYS A 34 3.51 -21.38 -1.37
N LYS A 35 3.96 -22.24 -2.30
CA LYS A 35 3.19 -23.42 -2.77
C LYS A 35 2.79 -24.44 -1.69
N ASN A 36 3.51 -24.50 -0.57
CA ASN A 36 3.25 -25.45 0.53
C ASN A 36 2.88 -24.75 1.84
N ALA A 37 2.39 -23.51 1.78
CA ALA A 37 1.89 -22.86 2.99
C ALA A 37 0.67 -23.62 3.50
N VAL A 38 0.73 -24.12 4.73
CA VAL A 38 -0.47 -24.58 5.44
C VAL A 38 -1.25 -23.32 5.82
N VAL A 39 -2.30 -23.01 5.07
CA VAL A 39 -3.09 -21.78 5.27
C VAL A 39 -4.23 -22.08 6.25
N SER A 40 -3.96 -22.04 7.55
CA SER A 40 -5.01 -22.18 8.58
C SER A 40 -5.91 -20.94 8.70
N GLU A 41 -5.39 -19.78 8.27
CA GLU A 41 -6.02 -18.47 8.45
C GLU A 41 -6.58 -17.87 7.14
N GLU A 42 -6.89 -18.71 6.14
CA GLU A 42 -7.31 -18.26 4.80
C GLU A 42 -8.53 -17.32 4.87
N LYS A 43 -9.49 -17.67 5.73
CA LYS A 43 -10.68 -16.87 5.95
C LYS A 43 -10.34 -15.49 6.52
N LEU A 44 -9.41 -15.41 7.48
CA LEU A 44 -9.00 -14.16 8.09
C LEU A 44 -8.35 -13.24 7.06
N VAL A 45 -7.39 -13.78 6.28
CA VAL A 45 -6.74 -13.06 5.19
C VAL A 45 -7.76 -12.58 4.16
N ALA A 46 -8.73 -13.42 3.79
CA ALA A 46 -9.76 -13.03 2.84
C ALA A 46 -10.58 -11.82 3.31
N TYR A 47 -10.98 -11.77 4.59
CA TYR A 47 -11.67 -10.60 5.14
C TYR A 47 -10.76 -9.37 5.24
N HIS A 48 -9.49 -9.56 5.57
CA HIS A 48 -8.50 -8.49 5.61
C HIS A 48 -8.35 -7.81 4.23
N GLU A 49 -8.10 -8.60 3.18
CA GLU A 49 -7.96 -8.09 1.81
C GLU A 49 -9.28 -7.51 1.29
N ALA A 50 -10.42 -8.14 1.61
CA ALA A 50 -11.74 -7.58 1.28
C ALA A 50 -11.97 -6.22 1.95
N GLY A 51 -11.43 -6.00 3.16
CA GLY A 51 -11.47 -4.72 3.85
C GLY A 51 -10.75 -3.62 3.09
N HIS A 52 -9.50 -3.86 2.65
CA HIS A 52 -8.77 -2.91 1.81
C HIS A 52 -9.52 -2.62 0.51
N ALA A 53 -9.97 -3.67 -0.19
CA ALA A 53 -10.64 -3.54 -1.48
C ALA A 53 -11.96 -2.78 -1.37
N LEU A 54 -12.78 -3.08 -0.36
CA LEU A 54 -14.07 -2.43 -0.15
C LEU A 54 -13.89 -0.94 0.17
N VAL A 55 -12.99 -0.62 1.10
CA VAL A 55 -12.72 0.79 1.43
C VAL A 55 -12.18 1.51 0.20
N GLY A 56 -11.23 0.93 -0.53
CA GLY A 56 -10.66 1.53 -1.73
C GLY A 56 -11.68 1.77 -2.83
N ALA A 57 -12.60 0.82 -3.05
CA ALA A 57 -13.68 0.97 -4.03
C ALA A 57 -14.69 2.08 -3.66
N LEU A 58 -14.80 2.44 -2.37
CA LEU A 58 -15.71 3.47 -1.88
C LEU A 58 -15.04 4.85 -1.70
N MET A 59 -13.70 4.92 -1.70
CA MET A 59 -12.99 6.19 -1.57
C MET A 59 -13.01 6.97 -2.89
N PRO A 60 -13.53 8.21 -2.91
CA PRO A 60 -13.50 9.05 -4.10
C PRO A 60 -12.06 9.46 -4.41
N GLU A 61 -11.71 9.61 -5.69
CA GLU A 61 -10.36 10.08 -6.08
C GLU A 61 -9.22 9.22 -5.49
N TYR A 62 -9.45 7.91 -5.36
CA TYR A 62 -8.41 6.93 -5.03
C TYR A 62 -8.26 5.91 -6.16
N ASP A 63 -7.16 5.16 -6.10
CA ASP A 63 -6.82 4.18 -7.12
C ASP A 63 -7.87 3.05 -7.17
N PRO A 64 -8.36 2.65 -8.36
CA PRO A 64 -9.27 1.52 -8.49
C PRO A 64 -8.59 0.19 -8.13
N VAL A 65 -9.37 -0.74 -7.56
CA VAL A 65 -8.91 -2.11 -7.30
C VAL A 65 -8.69 -2.85 -8.62
N ALA A 66 -7.46 -3.29 -8.85
CA ALA A 66 -7.07 -4.05 -10.03
C ALA A 66 -7.20 -5.55 -9.82
N LYS A 67 -6.80 -6.05 -8.65
CA LYS A 67 -6.81 -7.48 -8.31
C LYS A 67 -6.80 -7.68 -6.80
N ILE A 68 -7.47 -8.73 -6.34
CA ILE A 68 -7.43 -9.19 -4.96
C ILE A 68 -6.92 -10.63 -4.97
N SER A 69 -5.98 -10.96 -4.09
CA SER A 69 -5.42 -12.31 -3.97
C SER A 69 -5.21 -12.66 -2.51
N ILE A 70 -5.62 -13.86 -2.12
CA ILE A 70 -5.34 -14.44 -0.80
C ILE A 70 -4.20 -15.47 -0.86
N ILE A 71 -3.50 -15.53 -2.00
CA ILE A 71 -2.40 -16.46 -2.21
C ILE A 71 -1.16 -15.88 -1.50
N PRO A 72 -0.57 -16.60 -0.53
CA PRO A 72 0.55 -16.10 0.24
C PRO A 72 1.80 -15.98 -0.64
N ARG A 73 2.40 -14.78 -0.65
CA ARG A 73 3.63 -14.46 -1.41
C ARG A 73 4.63 -13.77 -0.49
N GLY A 74 5.90 -14.20 -0.53
CA GLY A 74 6.96 -13.58 0.28
C GLY A 74 6.62 -13.51 1.77
N GLN A 75 6.50 -12.29 2.31
CA GLN A 75 6.06 -12.06 3.70
C GLN A 75 4.56 -11.80 3.85
N ALA A 76 3.83 -11.59 2.74
CA ALA A 76 2.41 -11.26 2.73
C ALA A 76 1.54 -12.52 2.77
N GLY A 77 0.46 -12.47 3.57
CA GLY A 77 -0.57 -13.50 3.62
C GLY A 77 -1.59 -13.41 2.49
N GLY A 78 -1.87 -12.18 2.04
CA GLY A 78 -2.70 -11.80 0.90
C GLY A 78 -2.28 -10.43 0.38
N LEU A 79 -2.85 -10.00 -0.74
CA LEU A 79 -2.53 -8.73 -1.40
C LEU A 79 -3.76 -8.17 -2.13
N THR A 80 -3.99 -6.87 -1.93
CA THR A 80 -4.90 -6.06 -2.73
C THR A 80 -4.09 -5.12 -3.61
N PHE A 81 -4.22 -5.28 -4.93
CA PHE A 81 -3.55 -4.46 -5.92
C PHE A 81 -4.47 -3.34 -6.37
N PHE A 82 -3.94 -2.13 -6.35
CA PHE A 82 -4.57 -0.94 -6.88
C PHE A 82 -3.87 -0.52 -8.18
N ALA A 83 -4.64 0.00 -9.14
CA ALA A 83 -4.11 0.52 -10.39
C ALA A 83 -4.01 2.06 -10.31
N PRO A 84 -2.84 2.62 -9.98
CA PRO A 84 -2.69 4.05 -9.90
C PRO A 84 -2.86 4.73 -11.25
N SER A 85 -3.39 5.95 -11.23
CA SER A 85 -3.50 6.76 -12.46
C SER A 85 -2.11 7.13 -12.99
N GLU A 86 -1.95 7.14 -14.32
CA GLU A 86 -0.69 7.55 -14.96
C GLU A 86 -0.30 8.97 -14.54
N GLU A 87 -1.28 9.88 -14.42
CA GLU A 87 -1.08 11.25 -13.98
C GLU A 87 -0.45 11.34 -12.58
N TRP A 88 -0.88 10.52 -11.62
CA TRP A 88 -0.32 10.53 -10.27
C TRP A 88 1.06 9.87 -10.20
N LEU A 89 1.27 8.81 -10.98
CA LEU A 89 2.58 8.16 -11.11
C LEU A 89 3.63 9.11 -11.69
N GLU A 90 3.25 9.88 -12.71
CA GLU A 90 4.16 10.78 -13.42
C GLU A 90 4.40 12.10 -12.67
N SER A 91 3.35 12.70 -12.13
CA SER A 91 3.45 13.99 -11.44
C SER A 91 4.06 13.85 -10.03
N GLY A 92 3.81 12.73 -9.35
CA GLY A 92 4.11 12.56 -7.93
C GLY A 92 3.35 13.55 -7.03
N LEU A 93 2.32 14.20 -7.56
CA LEU A 93 1.53 15.20 -6.85
C LEU A 93 0.31 14.54 -6.22
N TYR A 94 0.32 14.42 -4.90
CA TYR A 94 -0.78 13.83 -4.14
C TYR A 94 -1.56 14.91 -3.39
N SER A 95 -2.88 14.91 -3.57
CA SER A 95 -3.77 15.79 -2.82
C SER A 95 -3.86 15.33 -1.36
N ARG A 96 -4.29 16.24 -0.48
CA ARG A 96 -4.61 15.87 0.90
C ARG A 96 -5.67 14.76 0.97
N SER A 97 -6.71 14.86 0.13
CA SER A 97 -7.80 13.88 0.03
C SER A 97 -7.24 12.50 -0.32
N TYR A 98 -6.36 12.40 -1.32
CA TYR A 98 -5.73 11.16 -1.73
C TYR A 98 -4.93 10.51 -0.59
N LEU A 99 -4.13 11.29 0.15
CA LEU A 99 -3.36 10.74 1.28
C LEU A 99 -4.24 10.30 2.45
N GLU A 100 -5.34 11.02 2.72
CA GLU A 100 -6.34 10.61 3.70
C GLU A 100 -7.03 9.30 3.27
N ASN A 101 -7.39 9.17 2.00
CA ASN A 101 -7.95 7.95 1.42
C ASN A 101 -6.96 6.78 1.47
N GLN A 102 -5.68 7.03 1.16
CA GLN A 102 -4.63 6.02 1.28
C GLN A 102 -4.55 5.45 2.70
N MET A 103 -4.62 6.32 3.72
CA MET A 103 -4.65 5.87 5.11
C MET A 103 -5.93 5.12 5.45
N ALA A 104 -7.10 5.57 4.96
CA ALA A 104 -8.37 4.88 5.18
C ALA A 104 -8.34 3.45 4.59
N VAL A 105 -7.84 3.30 3.36
CA VAL A 105 -7.68 2.01 2.69
C VAL A 105 -6.75 1.10 3.47
N ALA A 106 -5.59 1.60 3.91
CA ALA A 106 -4.66 0.84 4.73
C ALA A 106 -5.31 0.34 6.04
N LEU A 107 -6.19 1.14 6.66
CA LEU A 107 -6.91 0.71 7.87
C LEU A 107 -8.08 -0.25 7.60
N GLY A 108 -8.51 -0.39 6.34
CA GLY A 108 -9.66 -1.21 5.95
C GLY A 108 -9.54 -2.67 6.35
N GLY A 109 -8.36 -3.28 6.20
CA GLY A 109 -8.11 -4.67 6.59
C GLY A 109 -8.29 -4.89 8.10
N ARG A 110 -7.72 -4.00 8.93
CA ARG A 110 -7.91 -4.06 10.39
C ARG A 110 -9.39 -3.91 10.80
N VAL A 111 -10.11 -2.97 10.20
CA VAL A 111 -11.52 -2.75 10.53
C VAL A 111 -12.36 -3.97 10.14
N ALA A 112 -12.09 -4.58 8.97
CA ALA A 112 -12.77 -5.79 8.56
C ALA A 112 -12.52 -6.97 9.53
N GLU A 113 -11.28 -7.14 9.99
CA GLU A 113 -10.97 -8.14 11.02
C GLU A 113 -11.79 -7.91 12.30
N GLU A 114 -11.79 -6.68 12.82
CA GLU A 114 -12.47 -6.34 14.07
C GLU A 114 -13.98 -6.56 13.97
N VAL A 115 -14.60 -6.19 12.84
CA VAL A 115 -16.04 -6.35 12.62
C VAL A 115 -16.45 -7.83 12.56
N ILE A 116 -15.62 -8.68 11.94
CA ILE A 116 -15.97 -10.08 11.65
C ILE A 116 -15.54 -11.03 12.76
N PHE A 117 -14.37 -10.81 13.36
CA PHE A 117 -13.77 -11.70 14.36
C PHE A 117 -13.81 -11.12 15.78
N GLY A 118 -14.09 -9.82 15.94
CA GLY A 118 -14.12 -9.15 17.23
C GLY A 118 -12.76 -8.61 17.65
N GLN A 119 -12.78 -7.62 18.56
CA GLN A 119 -11.60 -6.84 18.96
C GLN A 119 -10.47 -7.68 19.58
N GLU A 120 -10.81 -8.74 20.33
CA GLU A 120 -9.83 -9.63 20.96
C GLU A 120 -9.17 -10.61 19.97
N ASN A 121 -9.72 -10.77 18.77
CA ASN A 121 -9.24 -11.72 17.76
C ASN A 121 -8.56 -11.04 16.57
N VAL A 122 -8.33 -9.72 16.64
CA VAL A 122 -7.55 -9.01 15.63
C VAL A 122 -6.09 -9.49 15.65
N THR A 123 -5.46 -9.57 14.49
CA THR A 123 -4.13 -10.21 14.37
C THR A 123 -3.00 -9.21 14.12
N THR A 124 -1.80 -9.72 13.89
CA THR A 124 -0.63 -8.91 13.52
C THR A 124 -0.54 -8.62 12.01
N VAL A 125 -1.48 -9.12 11.20
CA VAL A 125 -1.47 -8.94 9.73
C VAL A 125 -1.45 -7.46 9.35
N ALA A 126 -2.20 -6.61 10.06
CA ALA A 126 -2.27 -5.16 9.80
C ALA A 126 -1.01 -4.34 10.16
N SER A 127 0.08 -4.98 10.60
CA SER A 127 1.30 -4.29 11.07
C SER A 127 1.94 -3.41 9.98
N SER A 128 2.03 -3.91 8.75
CA SER A 128 2.53 -3.13 7.61
C SER A 128 1.67 -1.92 7.31
N ASP A 129 0.36 -2.05 7.47
CA ASP A 129 -0.59 -0.99 7.15
C ASP A 129 -0.50 0.13 8.18
N PHE A 130 -0.34 -0.21 9.46
CA PHE A 130 -0.07 0.80 10.50
C PHE A 130 1.25 1.54 10.26
N MET A 131 2.29 0.85 9.78
CA MET A 131 3.54 1.51 9.40
C MET A 131 3.35 2.45 8.21
N GLN A 132 2.53 2.07 7.23
CA GLN A 132 2.18 2.93 6.11
C GLN A 132 1.39 4.16 6.57
N VAL A 133 0.32 3.96 7.35
CA VAL A 133 -0.50 5.04 7.92
C VAL A 133 0.36 6.01 8.72
N SER A 134 1.19 5.51 9.63
CA SER A 134 2.08 6.33 10.45
C SER A 134 3.04 7.16 9.60
N ARG A 135 3.58 6.57 8.52
CA ARG A 135 4.49 7.26 7.59
C ARG A 135 3.78 8.37 6.84
N VAL A 136 2.61 8.08 6.27
CA VAL A 136 1.80 9.05 5.50
C VAL A 136 1.37 10.19 6.41
N ALA A 137 0.78 9.89 7.58
CA ALA A 137 0.37 10.89 8.56
C ALA A 137 1.55 11.80 8.96
N ARG A 138 2.72 11.21 9.22
CA ARG A 138 3.92 11.96 9.54
C ARG A 138 4.34 12.88 8.39
N GLN A 139 4.35 12.42 7.15
CA GLN A 139 4.67 13.25 5.99
C GLN A 139 3.66 14.39 5.79
N MET A 140 2.36 14.12 5.94
CA MET A 140 1.30 15.13 5.86
C MET A 140 1.53 16.27 6.86
N VAL A 141 1.95 15.93 8.08
CA VAL A 141 2.15 16.88 9.18
C VAL A 141 3.52 17.58 9.07
N GLU A 142 4.59 16.81 8.90
CA GLU A 142 5.98 17.30 8.97
C GLU A 142 6.48 17.91 7.66
N ARG A 143 5.98 17.48 6.50
CA ARG A 143 6.53 17.87 5.20
C ARG A 143 5.55 18.65 4.33
N PHE A 144 4.28 18.25 4.32
CA PHE A 144 3.28 18.81 3.40
C PHE A 144 2.46 19.95 4.01
N GLY A 145 2.63 20.26 5.31
CA GLY A 145 1.94 21.38 5.94
C GLY A 145 0.42 21.20 6.05
N PHE A 146 -0.07 19.96 6.09
CA PHE A 146 -1.51 19.66 6.16
C PHE A 146 -2.09 19.72 7.58
N SER A 147 -1.25 20.00 8.58
CA SER A 147 -1.70 20.21 9.96
C SER A 147 -2.14 21.65 10.18
N LYS A 148 -3.43 21.87 10.51
CA LYS A 148 -3.95 23.20 10.88
C LYS A 148 -3.28 23.81 12.11
N LYS A 149 -2.81 22.97 13.03
CA LYS A 149 -2.18 23.41 14.28
C LYS A 149 -0.73 23.86 14.07
N ILE A 150 -0.03 23.20 13.15
CA ILE A 150 1.36 23.51 12.82
C ILE A 150 1.44 24.60 11.73
N GLY A 151 0.49 24.58 10.79
CA GLY A 151 0.46 25.46 9.63
C GLY A 151 1.24 24.91 8.43
N GLN A 152 1.38 25.73 7.40
CA GLN A 152 2.05 25.39 6.14
C GLN A 152 3.58 25.53 6.27
N ILE A 153 4.16 24.77 7.20
CA ILE A 153 5.61 24.75 7.42
C ILE A 153 6.11 23.31 7.44
N ALA A 154 7.34 23.11 6.96
CA ALA A 154 8.02 21.83 7.08
C ALA A 154 8.79 21.78 8.41
N ILE A 155 8.53 20.75 9.22
CA ILE A 155 9.18 20.49 10.50
C ILE A 155 9.87 19.12 10.43
N GLY A 156 11.21 19.12 10.45
CA GLY A 156 11.98 17.87 10.32
C GLY A 156 12.55 17.68 8.92
N GLY A 157 13.56 18.49 8.59
CA GLY A 157 14.46 18.23 7.47
C GLY A 157 15.51 17.21 7.90
N GLY A 158 15.48 16.02 7.31
CA GLY A 158 16.58 15.06 7.44
C GLY A 158 17.78 15.51 6.60
N GLY A 159 18.86 15.92 7.27
CA GLY A 159 20.23 15.74 6.77
C GLY A 159 20.88 16.90 5.99
N GLY A 160 20.87 18.12 6.54
CA GLY A 160 21.78 19.20 6.11
C GLY A 160 22.60 19.68 7.30
N ASN A 161 23.92 19.75 7.16
CA ASN A 161 24.90 20.16 8.18
C ASN A 161 24.40 21.35 9.04
N PRO A 162 24.49 21.32 10.39
CA PRO A 162 23.98 22.38 11.28
C PRO A 162 24.63 23.78 11.14
N PHE A 163 25.51 23.98 10.15
CA PHE A 163 26.40 25.14 10.03
C PHE A 163 26.08 26.07 8.85
N LEU A 164 24.95 25.92 8.16
CA LEU A 164 24.55 26.82 7.07
C LEU A 164 23.22 27.50 7.34
N GLY A 165 23.32 28.74 7.83
CA GLY A 165 22.47 29.82 7.34
C GLY A 165 21.15 29.99 8.08
N GLN A 166 21.24 30.47 9.31
CA GLN A 166 20.21 31.34 9.87
C GLN A 166 20.05 32.57 8.97
N GLN A 167 19.15 32.52 7.98
CA GLN A 167 18.56 33.71 7.38
C GLN A 167 17.07 33.51 7.16
N VAL A 168 16.36 34.16 8.08
CA VAL A 168 14.98 34.65 8.03
C VAL A 168 14.51 34.97 6.60
N CYS A 169 13.31 34.53 6.26
CA CYS A 169 12.42 35.24 5.34
C CYS A 169 10.98 35.06 5.81
N PHE A 170 10.49 36.04 6.56
CA PHE A 170 9.07 36.40 6.55
C PHE A 170 8.80 37.13 5.24
N TYR A 171 7.72 36.78 4.53
CA TYR A 171 7.05 37.74 3.68
C TYR A 171 5.53 37.55 3.74
N ASN A 172 4.88 38.72 3.75
CA ASN A 172 3.49 39.07 4.03
C ASN A 172 2.39 38.14 3.50
#